data_AF-A0AAE0RZX4-F1
#
_entry.id   AF-A0AAE0RZX4-F1
#
_cell.length_a   1.000
_cell.length_b   1.000
_cell.length_c   1.000
_cell.angle_alpha   90.00
_cell.angle_beta   90.00
_cell.angle_gamma   90.00
#
_symmetry.space_group_name_H-M   'P 1'
#
loop_
_entity.id
_entity.type
_entity.pdbx_description
1 polymer ?
#
loop_
_entity_poly.entity_id
_entity_poly.type
_entity_poly.pdbx_seq_one_letter_code
_entity_poly.pdbx_strand_id
1 'polypeptide(L)'
;MAVLSGFEEASDQDNMPPYNVFRSISISDDFPVKIPSDVGLDELTEEQVEELYWKINFQWDFDEDTTRLFGCEVFSFDPSMLNMSLSYKYTRYITFYKIGLGPRNEVNPNQWIMKTLGQIRRDLNHTKRQIDILKIDIEGSEWTSIPQMVMSGTLRSVKQMQIELHGSGTKHDLKVLRMLYEDGFRLFMRDRNQDCRYTRSRLARNRTACMEISMLRVMY
;
A
#
# COMPACT_ATOMS: atom_id res chain seq x y z
N MET A 1 -19.34 33.35 -28.26
CA MET A 1 -19.17 33.69 -26.83
C MET A 1 -20.36 33.14 -26.08
N ALA A 2 -20.17 32.05 -25.34
CA ALA A 2 -21.14 31.56 -24.37
C ALA A 2 -20.33 31.10 -23.16
N VAL A 3 -20.60 31.77 -22.05
CA VAL A 3 -19.96 31.60 -20.74
C VAL A 3 -20.61 30.40 -20.07
N LEU A 4 -19.81 29.40 -19.67
CA LEU A 4 -20.25 28.33 -18.78
C LEU A 4 -20.03 28.80 -17.34
N SER A 5 -21.12 29.18 -16.68
CA SER A 5 -21.20 29.44 -15.25
C SER A 5 -21.78 28.20 -14.54
N GLY A 6 -21.17 27.80 -13.42
CA GLY A 6 -21.82 27.00 -12.38
C GLY A 6 -21.40 25.54 -12.30
N PHE A 7 -20.22 25.28 -11.74
CA PHE A 7 -20.04 24.10 -10.88
C PHE A 7 -20.33 24.60 -9.46
N GLU A 8 -21.55 24.33 -8.96
CA GLU A 8 -21.86 24.48 -7.54
C GLU A 8 -21.09 23.38 -6.77
N GLU A 9 -20.31 23.81 -5.79
CA GLU A 9 -19.73 22.96 -4.75
C GLU A 9 -20.87 22.31 -3.96
N ALA A 10 -21.08 21.01 -4.16
CA ALA A 10 -21.96 20.24 -3.29
C ALA A 10 -21.26 20.00 -1.95
N SER A 11 -21.55 20.86 -0.98
CA SER A 11 -21.31 20.63 0.44
C SER A 11 -22.28 19.57 0.96
N ASP A 12 -21.91 18.29 0.91
CA ASP A 12 -22.66 17.23 1.60
C ASP A 12 -21.68 16.18 2.14
N GLN A 13 -21.02 16.51 3.26
CA GLN A 13 -20.11 15.61 3.96
C GLN A 13 -20.81 14.65 4.95
N ASP A 14 -22.14 14.67 5.11
CA ASP A 14 -22.78 14.00 6.26
C ASP A 14 -23.91 13.02 5.98
N ASN A 15 -24.14 12.57 4.75
CA ASN A 15 -25.11 11.49 4.51
C ASN A 15 -24.67 10.54 3.39
N MET A 16 -23.74 9.63 3.70
CA MET A 16 -23.50 8.48 2.84
C MET A 16 -24.32 7.28 3.33
N PRO A 17 -25.15 6.64 2.49
CA PRO A 17 -26.00 5.54 2.90
C PRO A 17 -25.20 4.31 3.37
N PRO A 18 -25.62 3.62 4.45
CA PRO A 18 -24.85 2.56 5.10
C PRO A 18 -24.69 1.24 4.31
N TYR A 19 -25.26 1.14 3.11
CA TYR A 19 -25.40 -0.13 2.37
C TYR A 19 -24.31 -0.38 1.31
N ASN A 20 -23.47 0.61 0.99
CA ASN A 20 -22.36 0.48 0.03
C ASN A 20 -21.03 0.91 0.66
N VAL A 21 -20.62 0.24 1.74
CA VAL A 21 -19.28 0.47 2.30
C VAL A 21 -18.26 -0.17 1.36
N PHE A 22 -17.65 0.64 0.51
CA PHE A 22 -16.44 0.29 -0.24
C PHE A 22 -15.30 0.12 0.76
N ARG A 23 -14.39 -0.84 0.56
CA ARG A 23 -13.36 -1.18 1.55
C ARG A 23 -11.97 -1.19 0.94
N SER A 24 -11.08 -0.43 1.56
CA SER A 24 -9.67 -0.40 1.20
C SER A 24 -8.83 -0.98 2.33
N ILE A 25 -7.82 -1.76 1.96
CA ILE A 25 -6.71 -2.10 2.84
C ILE A 25 -5.45 -1.50 2.21
N SER A 26 -4.77 -0.64 2.95
CA SER A 26 -3.47 -0.08 2.57
C SER A 26 -2.41 -0.63 3.51
N ILE A 27 -1.33 -1.15 2.95
CA ILE A 27 -0.25 -1.75 3.74
C ILE A 27 1.06 -1.19 3.20
N SER A 28 1.77 -0.44 4.04
CA SER A 28 3.10 0.10 3.78
C SER A 28 4.11 -0.48 4.78
N ASP A 29 5.38 -0.60 4.40
CA ASP A 29 6.48 -0.69 5.37
C ASP A 29 7.64 0.20 4.98
N ASP A 30 7.33 1.47 4.68
CA ASP A 30 8.32 2.47 4.32
C ASP A 30 9.38 2.52 5.43
N PHE A 31 10.55 1.97 5.14
CA PHE A 31 11.69 2.19 6.01
C PHE A 31 11.93 3.69 6.04
N PRO A 32 12.32 4.27 7.18
CA PRO A 32 12.68 5.66 7.18
C PRO A 32 13.72 5.88 6.08
N VAL A 33 13.40 6.72 5.09
CA VAL A 33 14.22 6.93 3.88
C VAL A 33 15.68 6.97 4.30
N LYS A 34 16.52 6.12 3.69
CA LYS A 34 17.96 6.23 3.88
C LYS A 34 18.35 7.62 3.42
N ILE A 35 18.62 8.49 4.38
CA ILE A 35 19.15 9.83 4.13
C ILE A 35 20.40 9.62 3.26
N PRO A 36 20.46 10.23 2.06
CA PRO A 36 21.61 10.10 1.19
C PRO A 36 22.87 10.43 2.00
N SER A 37 23.91 9.59 1.90
CA SER A 37 25.13 9.72 2.72
C SER A 37 25.89 11.05 2.51
N ASP A 38 25.47 11.82 1.51
CA ASP A 38 25.94 13.14 1.11
C ASP A 38 25.14 14.30 1.72
N VAL A 39 24.01 14.04 2.40
CA VAL A 39 23.30 15.04 3.19
C VAL A 39 23.75 14.91 4.65
N GLY A 40 24.57 15.83 5.11
CA GLY A 40 24.90 15.95 6.52
C GLY A 40 23.62 16.28 7.29
N LEU A 41 23.20 15.41 8.21
CA LEU A 41 22.07 15.68 9.12
C LEU A 41 22.23 17.01 9.87
N ASP A 42 23.49 17.41 10.08
CA ASP A 42 23.89 18.63 10.75
C ASP A 42 23.65 19.91 9.91
N GLU A 43 23.35 19.77 8.61
CA GLU A 43 23.11 20.87 7.66
C GLU A 43 21.61 21.13 7.42
N LEU A 44 20.72 20.26 7.92
CA LEU A 44 19.29 20.43 7.81
C LEU A 44 18.76 21.29 8.96
N THR A 45 17.89 22.25 8.64
CA THR A 45 17.13 22.97 9.67
C THR A 45 16.16 22.03 10.37
N GLU A 46 15.77 22.33 11.61
CA GLU A 46 14.78 21.52 12.35
C GLU A 46 13.48 21.37 11.54
N GLU A 47 13.05 22.41 10.82
CA GLU A 47 11.88 22.38 9.93
C GLU A 47 12.07 21.41 8.76
N GLN A 48 13.26 21.35 8.16
CA GLN A 48 13.57 20.39 7.10
C GLN A 48 13.69 18.96 7.63
N VAL A 49 14.19 18.77 8.85
CA VAL A 49 14.21 17.46 9.51
C VAL A 49 12.79 17.00 9.81
N GLU A 50 11.92 17.88 10.31
CA GLU A 50 10.50 17.59 10.52
C GLU A 50 9.77 17.31 9.21
N GLU A 51 9.98 18.11 8.15
CA GLU A 51 9.37 17.91 6.84
C GLU A 51 9.83 16.59 6.21
N LEU A 52 11.13 16.27 6.30
CA LEU A 52 11.68 15.00 5.82
C LEU A 52 11.09 13.85 6.65
N TYR A 53 11.09 13.96 7.97
CA TYR A 53 10.51 12.95 8.88
C TYR A 53 9.01 12.74 8.63
N TRP A 54 8.27 13.79 8.27
CA TRP A 54 6.85 13.74 7.95
C TRP A 54 6.59 13.06 6.60
N LYS A 55 7.36 13.43 5.57
CA LYS A 55 7.34 12.78 4.24
C LYS A 55 7.77 11.32 4.28
N ILE A 56 8.63 10.97 5.23
CA ILE A 56 9.16 9.63 5.46
C ILE A 56 8.14 8.71 6.16
N ASN A 57 7.20 9.24 6.95
CA ASN A 57 6.38 8.40 7.84
C ASN A 57 4.86 8.52 7.64
N PHE A 58 4.34 9.47 6.84
CA PHE A 58 2.90 9.79 6.89
C PHE A 58 2.29 10.16 5.51
N GLN A 59 2.39 9.28 4.53
CA GLN A 59 1.63 9.45 3.28
C GLN A 59 0.22 8.89 3.41
N TRP A 60 -0.73 9.77 3.75
CA TRP A 60 -2.16 9.41 3.86
C TRP A 60 -2.96 9.68 2.59
N ASP A 61 -2.36 10.31 1.57
CA ASP A 61 -3.08 10.80 0.39
C ASP A 61 -3.96 9.73 -0.26
N PHE A 62 -3.46 8.50 -0.40
CA PHE A 62 -4.25 7.39 -0.91
C PHE A 62 -5.43 7.03 0.01
N ASP A 63 -5.18 6.92 1.31
CA ASP A 63 -6.20 6.57 2.30
C ASP A 63 -7.27 7.67 2.37
N GLU A 64 -6.87 8.94 2.37
CA GLU A 64 -7.78 10.09 2.35
C GLU A 64 -8.56 10.17 1.04
N ASP A 65 -7.91 10.07 -0.11
CA ASP A 65 -8.58 10.15 -1.41
C ASP A 65 -9.54 8.99 -1.64
N THR A 66 -9.21 7.79 -1.17
CA THR A 66 -10.15 6.67 -1.27
C THR A 66 -11.39 6.89 -0.40
N THR A 67 -11.25 7.46 0.80
CA THR A 67 -12.42 7.86 1.60
C THR A 67 -13.21 8.99 0.94
N ARG A 68 -12.53 9.99 0.39
CA ARG A 68 -13.13 11.21 -0.18
C ARG A 68 -13.87 10.93 -1.49
N LEU A 69 -13.28 10.14 -2.38
CA LEU A 69 -13.82 9.86 -3.71
C LEU A 69 -14.84 8.71 -3.71
N PHE A 70 -14.64 7.71 -2.85
CA PHE A 70 -15.42 6.47 -2.90
C PHE A 70 -16.15 6.15 -1.59
N GLY A 71 -15.94 6.93 -0.52
CA GLY A 71 -16.56 6.67 0.78
C GLY A 71 -16.07 5.39 1.44
N CYS A 72 -14.81 5.00 1.18
CA CYS A 72 -14.25 3.75 1.68
C CYS A 72 -14.16 3.73 3.21
N GLU A 73 -14.40 2.57 3.81
CA GLU A 73 -13.78 2.22 5.09
C GLU A 73 -12.34 1.74 4.80
N VAL A 74 -11.36 2.38 5.41
CA VAL A 74 -9.94 2.15 5.13
C VAL A 74 -9.23 1.61 6.37
N PHE A 75 -8.49 0.51 6.17
CA PHE A 75 -7.62 -0.07 7.17
C PHE A 75 -6.19 0.06 6.68
N SER A 76 -5.43 0.91 7.35
CA SER A 76 -4.03 1.19 7.01
C SER A 76 -3.10 0.47 7.99
N PHE A 77 -2.01 -0.09 7.48
CA PHE A 77 -1.11 -0.96 8.22
C PHE A 77 0.34 -0.58 7.93
N ASP A 78 1.07 -0.19 8.96
CA ASP A 78 2.50 0.07 8.84
C ASP A 78 3.24 -0.29 10.13
N PRO A 79 4.16 -1.28 10.11
CA PRO A 79 4.92 -1.65 11.29
C PRO A 79 6.06 -0.68 11.65
N SER A 80 6.53 0.12 10.68
CA SER A 80 7.70 0.99 10.79
C SER A 80 7.37 2.31 11.51
N MET A 81 6.13 2.80 11.39
CA MET A 81 5.70 4.10 11.93
C MET A 81 6.02 4.28 13.41
N LEU A 82 6.99 5.14 13.70
CA LEU A 82 7.44 5.43 15.06
C LEU A 82 6.42 6.27 15.84
N ASN A 83 6.47 6.19 17.17
CA ASN A 83 5.65 7.00 18.10
C ASN A 83 4.12 6.87 17.96
N MET A 84 3.64 5.86 17.23
CA MET A 84 2.21 5.56 17.14
C MET A 84 1.78 4.47 18.12
N SER A 85 0.52 4.58 18.57
CA SER A 85 -0.15 3.49 19.27
C SER A 85 -0.33 2.28 18.35
N LEU A 86 -0.42 1.07 18.91
CA LEU A 86 -0.59 -0.17 18.14
C LEU A 86 -1.80 -0.15 17.21
N SER A 87 -2.83 0.62 17.56
CA SER A 87 -3.95 0.96 16.68
C SER A 87 -4.51 2.31 17.09
N TYR A 88 -4.94 3.11 16.11
CA TYR A 88 -5.70 4.33 16.41
C TYR A 88 -6.64 4.69 15.26
N LYS A 89 -7.66 5.47 15.57
CA LYS A 89 -8.64 5.97 14.60
C LYS A 89 -8.12 7.31 14.05
N TYR A 90 -7.67 7.33 12.80
CA TYR A 90 -7.12 8.54 12.18
C TYR A 90 -8.24 9.49 11.77
N THR A 91 -9.24 8.97 11.07
CA THR A 91 -10.50 9.69 10.76
C THR A 91 -11.69 8.77 11.05
N ARG A 92 -12.93 9.25 10.87
CA ARG A 92 -14.12 8.38 11.02
C ARG A 92 -14.08 7.15 10.11
N TYR A 93 -13.37 7.23 8.98
CA TYR A 93 -13.29 6.18 7.98
C TYR A 93 -11.94 5.43 7.92
N ILE A 94 -10.87 6.03 8.44
CA ILE A 94 -9.51 5.45 8.39
C ILE A 94 -9.11 4.95 9.77
N THR A 95 -8.76 3.66 9.85
CA THR A 95 -8.22 3.05 11.07
C THR A 95 -6.83 2.52 10.78
N PHE A 96 -5.86 2.92 11.60
CA PHE A 96 -4.48 2.52 11.46
C PHE A 96 -4.12 1.41 12.45
N TYR A 97 -3.22 0.51 12.03
CA TYR A 97 -2.64 -0.54 12.85
C TYR A 97 -1.13 -0.63 12.63
N LYS A 98 -0.37 -0.63 13.73
CA LYS A 98 1.08 -0.79 13.71
C LYS A 98 1.49 -2.26 13.60
N ILE A 99 1.16 -2.89 12.47
CA ILE A 99 1.48 -4.29 12.15
C ILE A 99 1.87 -4.38 10.67
N GLY A 100 2.74 -5.34 10.34
CA GLY A 100 3.20 -5.56 8.97
C GLY A 100 2.55 -6.77 8.31
N LEU A 101 2.59 -6.82 6.97
CA LEU A 101 2.19 -7.97 6.18
C LEU A 101 3.36 -8.91 5.93
N GLY A 102 3.20 -10.18 6.28
CA GLY A 102 4.24 -11.20 6.08
C GLY A 102 3.71 -12.55 5.63
N PRO A 103 4.59 -13.48 5.23
CA PRO A 103 4.23 -14.84 4.85
C PRO A 103 3.85 -15.73 6.05
N ARG A 104 4.03 -15.25 7.28
CA ARG A 104 3.66 -15.96 8.51
C ARG A 104 3.40 -14.96 9.63
N ASN A 105 2.72 -15.44 10.67
CA ASN A 105 2.53 -14.64 11.87
C ASN A 105 3.78 -14.78 12.74
N GLU A 106 4.52 -13.69 12.93
CA GLU A 106 5.76 -13.69 13.70
C GLU A 106 6.10 -12.29 14.22
N VAL A 107 7.10 -12.23 15.09
CA VAL A 107 7.85 -10.99 15.34
C VAL A 107 9.13 -11.09 14.52
N ASN A 108 9.32 -10.18 13.57
CA ASN A 108 10.50 -10.20 12.70
C ASN A 108 11.75 -9.68 13.46
N PRO A 109 12.95 -9.74 12.87
CA PRO A 109 14.17 -9.23 13.53
C PRO A 109 14.10 -7.74 13.95
N ASN A 110 13.31 -6.92 13.26
CA ASN A 110 13.08 -5.51 13.59
C ASN A 110 12.09 -5.31 14.76
N GLN A 111 11.68 -6.40 15.43
CA GLN A 111 10.65 -6.40 16.48
C GLN A 111 9.25 -5.99 16.00
N TRP A 112 8.99 -6.10 14.70
CA TRP A 112 7.69 -5.80 14.13
C TRP A 112 6.76 -7.00 14.20
N ILE A 113 5.50 -6.75 14.57
CA ILE A 113 4.44 -7.75 14.56
C ILE A 113 4.01 -7.95 13.10
N MET A 114 4.44 -9.06 12.50
CA MET A 114 4.07 -9.43 11.14
C MET A 114 2.91 -10.42 11.17
N LYS A 115 1.95 -10.22 10.27
CA LYS A 115 0.78 -11.10 10.14
C LYS A 115 0.52 -11.44 8.68
N THR A 116 0.01 -12.64 8.45
CA THR A 116 -0.59 -12.97 7.14
C THR A 116 -1.86 -12.16 6.91
N LEU A 117 -2.22 -11.87 5.66
CA LEU A 117 -3.48 -11.18 5.34
C LEU A 117 -4.69 -11.93 5.93
N GLY A 118 -4.65 -13.27 5.92
CA GLY A 118 -5.69 -14.10 6.53
C GLY A 118 -5.79 -13.95 8.05
N GLN A 119 -4.68 -13.68 8.75
CA GLN A 119 -4.70 -13.36 10.19
C GLN A 119 -5.20 -11.93 10.43
N ILE A 120 -4.73 -10.94 9.66
CA ILE A 120 -5.21 -9.54 9.74
C ILE A 120 -6.73 -9.51 9.63
N ARG A 121 -7.28 -10.21 8.62
CA ARG A 121 -8.73 -10.32 8.43
C ARG A 121 -9.45 -11.03 9.58
N ARG A 122 -8.82 -11.98 10.27
CA ARG A 122 -9.42 -12.62 11.44
C ARG A 122 -9.45 -11.69 12.63
N ASP A 123 -8.36 -10.98 12.88
CA ASP A 123 -8.24 -10.04 14.00
C ASP A 123 -9.25 -8.90 13.88
N LEU A 124 -9.56 -8.48 12.65
CA LEU A 124 -10.59 -7.47 12.37
C LEU A 124 -12.02 -8.03 12.25
N ASN A 125 -12.23 -9.35 12.39
CA ASN A 125 -13.51 -10.01 12.10
C ASN A 125 -14.04 -9.75 10.67
N HIS A 126 -13.13 -9.68 9.70
CA HIS A 126 -13.37 -9.40 8.28
C HIS A 126 -13.25 -10.65 7.40
N THR A 127 -13.27 -11.86 7.97
CA THR A 127 -13.12 -13.11 7.20
C THR A 127 -14.13 -13.25 6.08
N LYS A 128 -15.38 -12.83 6.31
CA LYS A 128 -16.50 -12.86 5.35
C LYS A 128 -16.68 -11.58 4.53
N ARG A 129 -15.83 -10.56 4.74
CA ARG A 129 -15.95 -9.26 4.04
C ARG A 129 -15.10 -9.27 2.78
N GLN A 130 -15.59 -8.68 1.70
CA GLN A 130 -14.79 -8.47 0.50
C GLN A 130 -13.87 -7.26 0.70
N ILE A 131 -12.68 -7.31 0.11
CA ILE A 131 -11.77 -6.16 -0.02
C ILE A 131 -11.96 -5.63 -1.44
N ASP A 132 -12.36 -4.37 -1.57
CA ASP A 132 -12.54 -3.75 -2.89
C ASP A 132 -11.19 -3.34 -3.47
N ILE A 133 -10.34 -2.69 -2.67
CA ILE A 133 -8.97 -2.33 -3.04
C ILE A 133 -7.99 -2.84 -1.98
N LEU A 134 -6.95 -3.53 -2.43
CA LEU A 134 -5.79 -3.91 -1.62
C LEU A 134 -4.55 -3.22 -2.18
N LYS A 135 -4.05 -2.18 -1.50
CA LYS A 135 -2.73 -1.57 -1.78
C LYS A 135 -1.66 -2.28 -0.95
N ILE A 136 -0.55 -2.64 -1.58
CA ILE A 136 0.60 -3.29 -0.94
C ILE A 136 1.87 -2.60 -1.39
N ASP A 137 2.70 -2.25 -0.41
CA ASP A 137 3.94 -1.53 -0.60
C ASP A 137 4.87 -1.92 0.55
N ILE A 138 5.55 -3.06 0.46
CA ILE A 138 6.19 -3.70 1.62
C ILE A 138 7.66 -4.06 1.41
N GLU A 139 8.38 -3.19 0.70
CA GLU A 139 9.85 -3.13 0.62
C GLU A 139 10.55 -4.49 0.40
N GLY A 140 10.00 -5.30 -0.50
CA GLY A 140 10.55 -6.59 -0.93
C GLY A 140 9.85 -7.80 -0.31
N SER A 141 9.06 -7.61 0.75
CA SER A 141 8.27 -8.67 1.38
C SER A 141 7.13 -9.16 0.46
N GLU A 142 6.81 -8.45 -0.63
CA GLU A 142 5.79 -8.83 -1.61
C GLU A 142 6.06 -10.23 -2.17
N TRP A 143 7.35 -10.53 -2.45
CA TRP A 143 7.77 -11.77 -3.09
C TRP A 143 7.58 -13.02 -2.23
N THR A 144 7.32 -12.85 -0.93
CA THR A 144 7.00 -13.96 -0.01
C THR A 144 5.56 -13.91 0.47
N SER A 145 5.02 -12.71 0.70
CA SER A 145 3.63 -12.50 1.13
C SER A 145 2.63 -12.82 0.02
N ILE A 146 2.87 -12.42 -1.24
CA ILE A 146 1.94 -12.70 -2.35
C ILE A 146 1.75 -14.20 -2.58
N PRO A 147 2.80 -15.04 -2.69
CA PRO A 147 2.64 -16.49 -2.78
C PRO A 147 1.81 -17.06 -1.65
N GLN A 148 2.04 -16.62 -0.41
CA GLN A 148 1.27 -17.07 0.74
C GLN A 148 -0.22 -16.69 0.61
N MET A 149 -0.53 -15.48 0.18
CA MET A 149 -1.91 -15.01 0.01
C MET A 149 -2.64 -15.77 -1.11
N VAL A 150 -1.94 -16.10 -2.21
CA VAL A 150 -2.46 -16.97 -3.28
C VAL A 150 -2.71 -18.38 -2.74
N MET A 151 -1.72 -19.00 -2.10
CA MET A 151 -1.81 -20.38 -1.61
C MET A 151 -2.89 -20.56 -0.53
N SER A 152 -3.06 -19.57 0.34
CA SER A 152 -4.12 -19.58 1.36
C SER A 152 -5.51 -19.27 0.81
N GLY A 153 -5.61 -18.83 -0.46
CA GLY A 153 -6.86 -18.40 -1.08
C GLY A 153 -7.40 -17.07 -0.51
N THR A 154 -6.61 -16.34 0.29
CA THR A 154 -7.06 -15.09 0.92
C THR A 154 -7.40 -14.02 -0.13
N LEU A 155 -6.69 -14.03 -1.27
CA LEU A 155 -6.92 -13.08 -2.37
C LEU A 155 -8.26 -13.28 -3.08
N ARG A 156 -8.94 -14.43 -2.94
CA ARG A 156 -10.21 -14.72 -3.63
C ARG A 156 -11.32 -13.72 -3.33
N SER A 157 -11.21 -13.01 -2.22
CA SER A 157 -12.15 -11.98 -1.78
C SER A 157 -11.61 -10.57 -1.99
N VAL A 158 -10.59 -10.39 -2.84
CA VAL A 158 -10.04 -9.09 -3.26
C VAL A 158 -10.48 -8.82 -4.70
N LYS A 159 -11.09 -7.65 -4.95
CA LYS A 159 -11.52 -7.22 -6.29
C LYS A 159 -10.37 -6.60 -7.09
N GLN A 160 -9.68 -5.62 -6.50
CA GLN A 160 -8.57 -4.89 -7.11
C GLN A 160 -7.34 -4.94 -6.21
N MET A 161 -6.17 -5.09 -6.83
CA MET A 161 -4.88 -4.99 -6.17
C MET A 161 -4.07 -3.85 -6.79
N GLN A 162 -3.41 -3.07 -5.95
CA GLN A 162 -2.39 -2.10 -6.32
C GLN A 162 -1.13 -2.49 -5.56
N ILE A 163 -0.03 -2.72 -6.25
CA ILE A 163 1.18 -3.28 -5.63
C ILE A 163 2.38 -2.52 -6.14
N GLU A 164 3.22 -2.03 -5.24
CA GLU A 164 4.59 -1.68 -5.58
C GLU A 164 5.49 -2.92 -5.44
N LEU A 165 6.11 -3.32 -6.54
CA LEU A 165 7.00 -4.48 -6.58
C LEU A 165 8.46 -4.05 -6.48
N HIS A 166 9.06 -4.29 -5.32
CA HIS A 166 10.47 -4.02 -5.02
C HIS A 166 11.40 -5.15 -5.46
N GLY A 167 12.05 -5.05 -6.62
CA GLY A 167 12.94 -6.12 -7.09
C GLY A 167 13.70 -5.86 -8.38
N SER A 168 14.51 -6.86 -8.77
CA SER A 168 15.39 -6.76 -9.95
C SER A 168 14.91 -7.57 -11.16
N GLY A 169 13.75 -8.22 -11.07
CA GLY A 169 13.16 -9.00 -12.16
C GLY A 169 13.80 -10.38 -12.30
N THR A 170 13.71 -11.19 -11.24
CA THR A 170 14.25 -12.56 -11.19
C THR A 170 13.29 -13.60 -11.77
N LYS A 171 13.76 -14.85 -11.91
CA LYS A 171 12.88 -15.98 -12.26
C LYS A 171 11.80 -16.23 -11.20
N HIS A 172 12.08 -15.92 -9.93
CA HIS A 172 11.10 -16.04 -8.85
C HIS A 172 9.97 -15.03 -9.05
N ASP A 173 10.33 -13.77 -9.33
CA ASP A 173 9.39 -12.66 -9.55
C ASP A 173 8.38 -13.00 -10.67
N LEU A 174 8.87 -13.57 -11.77
CA LEU A 174 8.00 -14.02 -12.88
C LEU A 174 7.04 -15.16 -12.47
N LYS A 175 7.45 -16.05 -11.56
CA LYS A 175 6.57 -17.09 -11.03
C LYS A 175 5.48 -16.48 -10.15
N VAL A 176 5.82 -15.51 -9.32
CA VAL A 176 4.86 -14.81 -8.46
C VAL A 176 3.81 -14.07 -9.31
N LEU A 177 4.25 -13.36 -10.35
CA LEU A 177 3.33 -12.74 -11.30
C LEU A 177 2.44 -13.78 -11.99
N ARG A 178 3.00 -14.91 -12.43
CA ARG A 178 2.21 -16.00 -13.01
C ARG A 178 1.17 -16.54 -12.02
N MET A 179 1.51 -16.71 -10.75
CA MET A 179 0.58 -17.15 -9.71
C MET A 179 -0.61 -16.19 -9.57
N LEU A 180 -0.40 -14.87 -9.62
CA LEU A 180 -1.49 -13.88 -9.61
C LEU A 180 -2.41 -14.02 -10.82
N TYR A 181 -1.85 -14.27 -12.01
CA TYR A 181 -2.63 -14.52 -13.23
C TYR A 181 -3.45 -15.80 -13.12
N GLU A 182 -2.86 -16.88 -12.60
CA GLU A 182 -3.53 -18.16 -12.37
C GLU A 182 -4.60 -18.06 -11.28
N ASP A 183 -4.43 -17.18 -10.28
CA ASP A 183 -5.45 -16.87 -9.27
C ASP A 183 -6.60 -16.00 -9.80
N GLY A 184 -6.51 -15.47 -11.04
CA GLY A 184 -7.59 -14.74 -11.71
C GLY A 184 -7.41 -13.22 -11.82
N PHE A 185 -6.24 -12.69 -11.45
CA PHE A 185 -5.93 -11.27 -11.64
C PHE A 185 -5.42 -10.98 -13.06
N ARG A 186 -5.71 -9.79 -13.57
CA ARG A 186 -5.20 -9.28 -14.85
C ARG A 186 -4.64 -7.89 -14.64
N LEU A 187 -3.44 -7.67 -15.17
CA LEU A 187 -2.79 -6.36 -15.18
C LEU A 187 -3.57 -5.42 -16.11
N PHE A 188 -3.92 -4.23 -15.63
CA PHE A 188 -4.53 -3.19 -16.47
C PHE A 188 -3.74 -1.88 -16.47
N MET A 189 -2.92 -1.64 -15.44
CA MET A 189 -2.04 -0.48 -15.35
C MET A 189 -0.69 -0.88 -14.77
N ARG A 190 0.37 -0.21 -15.24
CA ARG A 190 1.71 -0.31 -14.68
C ARG A 190 2.37 1.06 -14.76
N ASP A 191 3.13 1.41 -13.74
CA ASP A 191 4.04 2.55 -13.77
C ASP A 191 5.40 2.18 -13.17
N ARG A 192 6.39 3.03 -13.43
CA ARG A 192 7.74 2.92 -12.89
C ARG A 192 7.87 3.96 -11.79
N ASN A 193 8.00 3.51 -10.55
CA ASN A 193 8.41 4.40 -9.49
C ASN A 193 9.85 4.88 -9.77
N GLN A 194 10.04 6.19 -9.81
CA GLN A 194 11.32 6.82 -10.12
C GLN A 194 12.26 6.91 -8.92
N ASP A 195 11.75 6.67 -7.71
CA ASP A 195 12.50 6.82 -6.47
C ASP A 195 13.49 5.66 -6.26
N CYS A 196 13.19 4.48 -6.80
CA CYS A 196 14.09 3.31 -6.78
C CYS A 196 15.03 3.20 -7.99
N ARG A 197 15.58 4.31 -8.48
CA ARG A 197 16.48 4.30 -9.65
C ARG A 197 17.85 3.72 -9.33
N TYR A 198 18.38 2.90 -10.24
CA TYR A 198 19.76 2.44 -10.20
C TYR A 198 20.41 2.42 -11.58
N THR A 199 21.72 2.64 -11.60
CA THR A 199 22.54 2.64 -12.82
C THR A 199 23.22 1.29 -12.99
N ARG A 200 22.92 0.59 -14.08
CA ARG A 200 23.65 -0.63 -14.44
C ARG A 200 24.86 -0.26 -15.30
N SER A 201 26.06 -0.32 -14.71
CA SER A 201 27.34 0.15 -15.29
C SER A 201 27.61 -0.36 -16.71
N ARG A 202 27.16 -1.58 -17.03
CA ARG A 202 27.42 -2.23 -18.32
C ARG A 202 26.60 -1.67 -19.50
N LEU A 203 25.55 -0.90 -19.24
CA LEU A 203 24.64 -0.39 -20.29
C LEU A 203 24.38 1.12 -20.20
N ALA A 204 24.87 1.81 -19.17
CA ALA A 204 24.58 3.23 -18.90
C ALA A 204 23.09 3.59 -19.03
N ARG A 205 22.19 2.65 -18.70
CA ARG A 205 20.74 2.86 -18.72
C ARG A 205 20.23 2.96 -17.28
N ASN A 206 19.50 4.04 -17.00
CA ASN A 206 18.73 4.17 -15.78
C ASN A 206 17.62 3.12 -15.78
N ARG A 207 17.62 2.27 -14.75
CA ARG A 207 16.54 1.32 -14.47
C ARG A 207 15.88 1.70 -13.16
N THR A 208 14.67 1.23 -12.95
CA THR A 208 14.04 1.24 -11.64
C THR A 208 14.00 -0.19 -11.10
N ALA A 209 14.17 -0.32 -9.78
CA ALA A 209 13.92 -1.54 -9.04
C ALA A 209 12.49 -1.61 -8.49
N CYS A 210 11.67 -0.56 -8.65
CA CYS A 210 10.32 -0.53 -8.14
C CYS A 210 9.32 -0.31 -9.29
N MET A 211 8.28 -1.14 -9.30
CA MET A 211 7.23 -1.06 -10.31
C MET A 211 5.87 -1.11 -9.64
N GLU A 212 5.08 -0.07 -9.85
CA GLU A 212 3.70 -0.05 -9.46
C GLU A 212 2.89 -0.83 -10.50
N ILE A 213 2.06 -1.75 -10.03
CA ILE A 213 1.13 -2.50 -10.87
C ILE A 213 -0.27 -2.42 -10.30
N SER A 214 -1.26 -2.28 -11.18
CA SER A 214 -2.66 -2.40 -10.81
C SER A 214 -3.30 -3.57 -11.53
N MET A 215 -3.94 -4.43 -10.74
CA MET A 215 -4.55 -5.66 -11.22
C MET A 215 -6.01 -5.74 -10.80
N LEU A 216 -6.85 -6.22 -11.71
CA LEU A 216 -8.26 -6.47 -11.46
C LEU A 216 -8.51 -7.98 -11.48
N ARG A 217 -9.31 -8.47 -10.53
CA ARG A 217 -9.83 -9.84 -10.57
C ARG A 217 -10.91 -9.93 -11.63
N VAL A 218 -10.70 -10.77 -12.64
CA VAL A 218 -11.73 -11.10 -13.62
C VAL A 218 -12.49 -12.30 -13.07
N MET A 219 -13.70 -12.07 -12.57
CA MET A 219 -14.59 -13.15 -12.16
C MET A 219 -15.03 -13.92 -13.41
N TYR A 220 -14.78 -15.23 -13.44
CA TYR A 220 -15.37 -16.16 -14.40
C TYR A 220 -16.49 -16.94 -13.72
#